data_AF-A0AAD4VBK9-F1
#
_entry.id   AF-A0AAD4VBK9-F1
#
_cell.length_a   1.000
_cell.length_b   1.000
_cell.length_c   1.000
_cell.angle_alpha   90.00
_cell.angle_beta   90.00
_cell.angle_gamma   90.00
#
_symmetry.space_group_name_H-M   'P 1'
#
loop_
_entity.id
_entity.type
_entity.pdbx_description
1 polymer ?
#
loop_
_entity_poly.entity_id
_entity_poly.type
_entity_poly.pdbx_seq_one_letter_code
_entity_poly.pdbx_strand_id
1 'polypeptide(L)'
;MSDETKSSREKAPKCELKPLPAGLKYAFLGEDETYHVVISSKLELLREGMLLKVLKDHRTAIGWTLSDIKGISPLVCTHQIFLEKDAKPVGQAQRRLNPTMKEVVQKEVLKLWDAGVIYPISDSKWVSPTQVVPKKSGVTVVENDNGEMVPTRVTIEW
;
A
#
# COMPACT_ATOMS: atom_id res chain seq x y z
N MET A 1 -17.13 5.61 29.06
CA MET A 1 -17.04 4.17 29.36
C MET A 1 -15.80 3.66 28.64
N SER A 2 -14.80 3.30 29.45
CA SER A 2 -13.63 2.45 29.15
C SER A 2 -12.93 2.64 27.80
N ASP A 3 -11.86 3.43 27.88
CA ASP A 3 -10.70 3.46 26.99
C ASP A 3 -10.01 2.09 27.02
N GLU A 4 -10.21 1.26 25.99
CA GLU A 4 -9.36 0.10 25.75
C GLU A 4 -8.21 0.52 24.84
N THR A 5 -7.09 0.89 25.45
CA THR A 5 -5.77 0.88 24.81
C THR A 5 -5.47 -0.55 24.34
N LYS A 6 -5.96 -0.91 23.16
CA LYS A 6 -5.40 -2.00 22.36
C LYS A 6 -3.98 -1.57 22.02
N SER A 7 -3.03 -2.06 22.81
CA SER A 7 -1.61 -2.13 22.45
C SER A 7 -1.51 -3.01 21.19
N SER A 8 -1.73 -2.41 20.03
CA SER A 8 -1.40 -3.02 18.75
C SER A 8 0.12 -3.06 18.71
N ARG A 9 0.69 -4.20 19.13
CA ARG A 9 2.03 -4.58 18.69
C ARG A 9 1.99 -4.48 17.17
N GLU A 10 2.56 -3.41 16.62
CA GLU A 10 2.74 -3.21 15.19
C GLU A 10 3.52 -4.43 14.69
N LYS A 11 2.78 -5.43 14.19
CA LYS A 11 3.39 -6.61 13.59
C LYS A 11 4.11 -6.10 12.35
N ALA A 12 5.42 -6.19 12.36
CA ALA A 12 6.23 -5.83 11.22
C ALA A 12 5.71 -6.57 9.97
N PRO A 13 5.66 -5.89 8.82
CA PRO A 13 5.18 -6.51 7.60
C PRO A 13 6.10 -7.68 7.22
N LYS A 14 5.52 -8.88 7.14
CA LYS A 14 6.20 -10.07 6.63
C LYS A 14 6.30 -9.92 5.11
N CYS A 15 7.44 -9.42 4.62
CA CYS A 15 7.68 -9.24 3.19
C CYS A 15 8.56 -10.37 2.65
N GLU A 16 8.20 -10.87 1.46
CA GLU A 16 9.06 -11.74 0.67
C GLU A 16 10.21 -10.92 0.08
N LEU A 17 11.44 -11.20 0.52
CA LEU A 17 12.64 -10.52 0.04
C LEU A 17 12.97 -10.98 -1.39
N LYS A 18 13.07 -10.02 -2.31
CA LYS A 18 13.44 -10.28 -3.70
C LYS A 18 14.96 -10.38 -3.86
N PRO A 19 15.47 -11.12 -4.86
CA PRO A 19 16.89 -11.05 -5.20
C PRO A 19 17.29 -9.63 -5.57
N LEU A 20 18.40 -9.16 -5.01
CA LEU A 20 18.93 -7.82 -5.25
C LEU A 20 19.99 -7.83 -6.36
N PRO A 21 20.12 -6.75 -7.15
CA PRO A 21 21.22 -6.60 -8.09
C PRO A 21 22.57 -6.49 -7.36
N ALA A 22 23.65 -6.79 -8.07
CA ALA A 22 25.01 -6.72 -7.52
C ALA A 22 25.32 -5.32 -6.97
N GLY A 23 25.90 -5.26 -5.77
CA GLY A 23 26.23 -3.99 -5.10
C GLY A 23 25.21 -3.50 -4.09
N LEU A 24 24.09 -4.21 -3.90
CA LEU A 24 23.08 -3.96 -2.88
C LEU A 24 22.97 -5.14 -1.91
N LYS A 25 22.57 -4.86 -0.66
CA LYS A 25 22.25 -5.86 0.35
C LYS A 25 21.07 -5.43 1.23
N TYR A 26 20.44 -6.40 1.87
CA TYR A 26 19.46 -6.14 2.92
C TYR A 26 20.15 -5.80 4.23
N ALA A 27 19.56 -4.86 4.96
CA ALA A 27 19.85 -4.60 6.36
C ALA A 27 18.53 -4.41 7.11
N PHE A 28 18.54 -4.60 8.42
CA PHE A 28 17.31 -4.66 9.22
C PHE A 28 17.36 -3.62 10.34
N LEU A 29 16.24 -2.90 10.51
CA LEU A 29 16.14 -1.85 11.51
C LEU A 29 15.47 -2.33 12.80
N GLY A 30 14.71 -3.43 12.78
CA GLY A 30 14.07 -4.01 13.97
C GLY A 30 14.67 -5.35 14.40
N GLU A 31 14.10 -5.88 15.49
CA GLU A 31 14.36 -7.24 15.99
C GLU A 31 13.80 -8.28 15.00
N ASP A 32 14.25 -9.53 15.07
CA ASP A 32 13.76 -10.65 14.24
C ASP A 32 13.74 -10.37 12.72
N GLU A 33 14.74 -9.66 12.20
CA GLU A 33 14.85 -9.30 10.78
C GLU A 33 13.64 -8.50 10.24
N THR A 34 13.03 -7.69 11.11
CA THR A 34 11.93 -6.81 10.75
C THR A 34 12.42 -5.46 10.20
N TYR A 35 11.56 -4.76 9.45
CA TYR A 35 11.84 -3.43 8.89
C TYR A 35 13.10 -3.42 8.02
N HIS A 36 13.07 -4.23 6.96
CA HIS A 36 14.20 -4.36 6.04
C HIS A 36 14.39 -3.10 5.18
N VAL A 37 15.64 -2.71 4.97
CA VAL A 37 16.04 -1.66 4.04
C VAL A 37 17.08 -2.21 3.08
N VAL A 38 17.14 -1.63 1.88
CA VAL A 38 18.16 -1.97 0.89
C VAL A 38 19.24 -0.91 0.93
N ILE A 39 20.47 -1.31 1.25
CA ILE A 39 21.64 -0.43 1.31
C ILE A 39 22.72 -0.92 0.35
N SER A 40 23.72 -0.08 0.07
CA SER A 40 24.85 -0.51 -0.74
C SER A 40 25.72 -1.53 0.00
N SER A 41 26.08 -2.62 -0.66
CA SER A 41 27.00 -3.63 -0.12
C SER A 41 28.47 -3.17 -0.11
N LYS A 42 28.76 -2.02 -0.72
CA LYS A 42 30.11 -1.42 -0.78
C LYS A 42 30.40 -0.46 0.38
N LEU A 43 29.47 -0.31 1.32
CA LEU A 43 29.67 0.54 2.49
C LEU A 43 30.71 -0.08 3.42
N GLU A 44 31.63 0.75 3.90
CA GLU A 44 32.55 0.37 4.97
C GLU A 44 31.78 0.22 6.29
N LEU A 45 32.21 -0.71 7.15
CA LEU A 45 31.52 -1.06 8.40
C LEU A 45 31.17 0.15 9.27
N LEU A 46 32.06 1.14 9.38
CA LEU A 46 31.81 2.36 10.15
C LEU A 46 30.66 3.18 9.56
N ARG A 47 30.67 3.39 8.23
CA ARG A 47 29.64 4.17 7.53
C ARG A 47 28.30 3.45 7.53
N GLU A 48 28.32 2.14 7.37
CA GLU A 48 27.14 1.30 7.50
C GLU A 48 26.52 1.41 8.89
N GLY A 49 27.33 1.30 9.95
CA GLY A 49 26.86 1.45 11.33
C GLY A 49 26.23 2.82 11.58
N MET A 50 26.86 3.90 11.09
CA MET A 50 26.31 5.25 11.20
C MET A 50 24.97 5.40 10.45
N LEU A 51 24.88 4.86 9.23
CA LEU A 51 23.64 4.88 8.44
C LEU A 51 22.52 4.14 9.15
N LEU A 52 22.77 2.91 9.61
CA LEU A 52 21.77 2.11 10.29
C LEU A 52 21.32 2.75 11.60
N LYS A 53 22.21 3.42 12.32
CA LYS A 53 21.83 4.20 13.51
C LYS A 53 20.80 5.29 13.18
N VAL A 54 21.11 6.13 12.19
CA VAL A 54 20.19 7.21 11.76
C VAL A 54 18.85 6.65 11.29
N LEU A 55 18.86 5.56 10.52
CA LEU A 55 17.63 4.93 10.03
C LEU A 55 16.79 4.33 11.15
N LYS A 56 17.43 3.76 12.18
CA LYS A 56 16.74 3.26 13.39
C LYS A 56 16.12 4.40 14.20
N ASP A 57 16.87 5.48 14.40
CA ASP A 57 16.41 6.66 15.13
C ASP A 57 15.21 7.33 14.44
N HIS A 58 15.11 7.22 13.11
CA HIS A 58 14.03 7.79 12.30
C HIS A 58 13.14 6.74 11.62
N ARG A 59 12.94 5.58 12.24
CA ARG A 59 12.15 4.48 11.65
C ARG A 59 10.73 4.89 11.25
N THR A 60 10.11 5.81 11.98
CA THR A 60 8.74 6.31 11.74
C THR A 60 8.64 7.25 10.55
N ALA A 61 9.75 7.72 9.99
CA ALA A 61 9.75 8.55 8.78
C ALA A 61 9.56 7.70 7.51
N ILE A 62 9.71 6.37 7.62
CA ILE A 62 9.55 5.42 6.52
C ILE A 62 8.15 4.81 6.61
N GLY A 63 7.41 4.81 5.49
CA GLY A 63 6.12 4.13 5.40
C GLY A 63 6.29 2.63 5.15
N TRP A 64 6.20 1.81 6.20
CA TRP A 64 6.35 0.35 6.11
C TRP A 64 5.05 -0.33 5.66
N THR A 65 3.94 0.23 6.12
CA THR A 65 2.58 -0.15 5.79
C THR A 65 1.84 1.08 5.27
N LEU A 66 0.67 0.87 4.67
CA LEU A 66 -0.16 1.96 4.19
C LEU A 66 -0.61 2.87 5.36
N SER A 67 -0.82 2.29 6.55
CA SER A 67 -1.25 3.01 7.76
C SER A 67 -0.16 3.94 8.32
N ASP A 68 1.11 3.72 7.98
CA ASP A 68 2.21 4.60 8.41
C ASP A 68 2.22 5.93 7.65
N ILE A 69 1.56 5.98 6.48
CA ILE A 69 1.46 7.19 5.65
C ILE A 69 0.41 8.10 6.28
N LYS A 70 0.86 8.92 7.23
CA LYS A 70 0.02 9.92 7.89
C LYS A 70 -0.29 11.06 6.91
N GLY A 71 -1.56 11.18 6.53
CA GLY A 71 -2.06 12.33 5.78
C GLY A 71 -2.13 13.59 6.63
N ILE A 72 -2.39 14.73 5.98
CA ILE A 72 -2.75 15.98 6.67
C ILE A 72 -4.21 15.88 7.10
N SER A 73 -4.50 16.24 8.36
CA SER A 73 -5.87 16.25 8.87
C SER A 73 -6.73 17.22 8.04
N PRO A 74 -7.95 16.82 7.61
CA PRO A 74 -8.89 17.74 6.98
C PRO A 74 -9.25 18.96 7.84
N LEU A 75 -9.07 18.90 9.15
CA LEU A 75 -9.25 20.06 10.04
C LEU A 75 -8.16 21.13 9.88
N VAL A 76 -6.99 20.74 9.36
CA VAL A 76 -5.85 21.63 9.13
C VAL A 76 -5.92 22.23 7.74
N CYS A 77 -6.19 21.41 6.73
CA CYS A 77 -6.28 21.85 5.34
C CYS A 77 -7.22 20.94 4.56
N THR A 78 -8.18 21.54 3.86
CA THR A 78 -9.01 20.86 2.87
C THR A 78 -8.66 21.37 1.49
N HIS A 79 -8.51 20.44 0.55
CA HIS A 79 -8.40 20.82 -0.85
C HIS A 79 -9.79 20.98 -1.45
N GLN A 80 -10.06 22.12 -2.08
CA GLN A 80 -11.28 22.36 -2.83
C GLN A 80 -10.96 22.34 -4.33
N ILE A 81 -11.57 21.40 -5.04
CA ILE A 81 -11.48 21.34 -6.50
C ILE A 81 -12.54 22.27 -7.08
N PHE A 82 -12.12 23.34 -7.74
CA PHE A 82 -13.03 24.24 -8.45
C PHE A 82 -13.46 23.62 -9.78
N LEU A 83 -14.76 23.68 -10.06
CA LEU A 83 -15.36 23.18 -11.29
C LEU A 83 -15.68 24.34 -12.24
N GLU A 84 -15.71 24.05 -13.53
CA GLU A 84 -16.22 24.99 -14.54
C GLU A 84 -17.69 25.32 -14.28
N LYS A 85 -18.12 26.53 -14.69
CA LYS A 85 -19.45 27.08 -14.37
C LYS A 85 -20.62 26.18 -14.82
N ASP A 86 -20.45 25.48 -15.94
CA ASP A 86 -21.49 24.63 -16.55
C ASP A 86 -21.24 23.13 -16.34
N ALA A 87 -20.28 22.76 -15.48
CA ALA A 87 -19.97 21.37 -15.17
C ALA A 87 -21.14 20.69 -14.46
N LYS A 88 -21.52 19.51 -14.95
CA LYS A 88 -22.61 18.70 -14.39
C LYS A 88 -22.07 17.36 -13.89
N PRO A 89 -22.63 16.83 -12.78
CA PRO A 89 -22.28 15.51 -12.32
C PRO A 89 -22.63 14.44 -13.35
N VAL A 90 -21.70 13.50 -13.54
CA VAL A 90 -21.89 12.35 -14.43
C VAL A 90 -21.71 11.07 -13.62
N GLY A 91 -22.75 10.23 -13.65
CA GLY A 91 -22.69 8.87 -13.13
C GLY A 91 -22.49 7.89 -14.28
N GLN A 92 -21.28 7.34 -14.39
CA GLN A 92 -20.97 6.30 -15.37
C GLN A 92 -21.26 4.91 -14.79
N ALA A 93 -21.81 4.02 -15.62
CA ALA A 93 -22.08 2.64 -15.22
C ALA A 93 -20.77 1.88 -14.93
N GLN A 94 -20.77 1.07 -13.87
CA GLN A 94 -19.62 0.24 -13.51
C GLN A 94 -19.34 -0.80 -14.60
N ARG A 95 -18.07 -0.98 -14.96
CA ARG A 95 -17.68 -2.02 -15.92
C ARG A 95 -17.79 -3.41 -15.29
N ARG A 96 -18.19 -4.39 -16.10
CA ARG A 96 -18.20 -5.80 -15.69
C ARG A 96 -16.75 -6.26 -15.50
N LEU A 97 -16.47 -6.84 -14.34
CA LEU A 97 -15.21 -7.51 -14.03
C LEU A 97 -15.48 -9.02 -13.97
N ASN A 98 -14.52 -9.83 -14.40
CA ASN A 98 -14.56 -11.26 -14.14
C ASN A 98 -14.39 -11.53 -12.62
N PRO A 99 -14.80 -12.70 -12.10
CA PRO A 99 -14.78 -12.99 -10.67
C PRO A 99 -13.40 -12.79 -10.03
N THR A 100 -12.34 -13.29 -10.67
CA THR A 100 -10.96 -13.16 -10.17
C THR A 100 -10.52 -11.70 -10.02
N MET A 101 -10.80 -10.86 -11.02
CA MET A 101 -10.46 -9.43 -10.95
C MET A 101 -11.32 -8.69 -9.92
N LYS A 102 -12.55 -9.13 -9.71
CA LYS A 102 -13.42 -8.56 -8.67
C LYS A 102 -12.83 -8.79 -7.27
N GLU A 103 -12.32 -9.99 -7.01
CA GLU A 103 -11.66 -10.32 -5.74
C GLU A 103 -10.38 -9.49 -5.52
N VAL A 104 -9.55 -9.36 -6.56
CA VAL A 104 -8.34 -8.52 -6.50
C VAL A 104 -8.69 -7.06 -6.21
N VAL A 105 -9.68 -6.50 -6.92
CA VAL A 105 -10.14 -5.11 -6.70
C VAL A 105 -10.70 -4.96 -5.29
N GLN A 106 -11.52 -5.90 -4.83
CA GLN A 106 -12.09 -5.87 -3.48
C GLN A 106 -11.00 -5.86 -2.41
N LYS A 107 -9.97 -6.70 -2.55
CA LYS A 107 -8.84 -6.77 -1.61
C LYS A 107 -8.07 -5.46 -1.54
N GLU A 108 -7.80 -4.83 -2.68
CA GLU A 108 -7.11 -3.52 -2.72
C GLU A 108 -7.99 -2.40 -2.14
N VAL A 109 -9.30 -2.40 -2.43
CA VAL A 109 -10.25 -1.43 -1.87
C VAL A 109 -10.34 -1.56 -0.35
N LEU A 110 -10.46 -2.78 0.17
CA LEU A 110 -10.48 -3.02 1.62
C LEU A 110 -9.18 -2.59 2.29
N LYS A 111 -8.04 -2.83 1.65
CA LYS A 111 -6.74 -2.36 2.16
C LYS A 111 -6.68 -0.83 2.28
N LEU A 112 -7.17 -0.09 1.28
CA LEU A 112 -7.25 1.37 1.33
C LEU A 112 -8.24 1.86 2.38
N TRP A 113 -9.36 1.15 2.52
CA TRP A 113 -10.39 1.42 3.51
C TRP A 113 -9.86 1.25 4.94
N ASP A 114 -9.22 0.12 5.24
CA ASP A 114 -8.68 -0.20 6.56
C ASP A 114 -7.60 0.79 6.99
N ALA A 115 -6.85 1.33 6.03
CA ALA A 115 -5.87 2.39 6.27
C ALA A 115 -6.47 3.80 6.40
N GLY A 116 -7.80 3.96 6.24
CA GLY A 116 -8.49 5.25 6.32
C GLY A 116 -8.20 6.20 5.14
N VAL A 117 -7.67 5.68 4.03
CA VAL A 117 -7.37 6.50 2.83
C VAL A 117 -8.65 6.80 2.05
N ILE A 118 -9.59 5.85 2.04
CA ILE A 118 -10.92 6.01 1.44
C ILE A 118 -12.00 5.79 2.49
N TYR A 119 -13.17 6.36 2.24
CA TYR A 119 -14.36 6.25 3.09
C TYR A 119 -15.61 6.15 2.20
N PRO A 120 -16.77 5.73 2.74
CA PRO A 120 -17.92 5.44 1.92
C PRO A 120 -18.68 6.75 1.72
N ILE A 121 -19.22 6.93 0.53
CA ILE A 121 -20.10 8.05 0.22
C ILE A 121 -21.41 7.51 -0.33
N SER A 122 -22.52 7.97 0.24
CA SER A 122 -23.85 7.63 -0.24
C SER A 122 -24.28 8.61 -1.32
N ASP A 123 -25.03 8.11 -2.31
CA ASP A 123 -25.79 8.91 -3.28
C ASP A 123 -24.96 9.94 -4.09
N SER A 124 -23.68 9.66 -4.34
CA SER A 124 -22.85 10.51 -5.21
C SER A 124 -23.39 10.50 -6.64
N LYS A 125 -23.68 11.69 -7.17
CA LYS A 125 -24.00 11.87 -8.60
C LYS A 125 -22.77 11.78 -9.50
N TRP A 126 -21.57 11.87 -8.91
CA TRP A 126 -20.29 11.70 -9.60
C TRP A 126 -19.84 10.26 -9.40
N VAL A 127 -19.89 9.46 -10.47
CA VAL A 127 -19.45 8.06 -10.44
C VAL A 127 -18.61 7.80 -11.68
N SER A 128 -17.38 7.32 -11.47
CA SER A 128 -16.49 6.84 -12.52
C SER A 128 -16.24 5.34 -12.32
N PRO A 129 -16.20 4.53 -13.39
CA PRO A 129 -16.01 3.11 -13.24
C PRO A 129 -14.58 2.78 -12.81
N THR A 130 -14.42 1.70 -12.03
CA THR A 130 -13.08 1.18 -11.72
C THR A 130 -12.48 0.49 -12.93
N GLN A 131 -11.26 0.87 -13.30
CA GLN A 131 -10.48 0.20 -14.34
C GLN A 131 -9.30 -0.54 -13.73
N VAL A 132 -9.20 -1.84 -14.04
CA VAL A 132 -8.07 -2.67 -13.63
C VAL A 132 -6.97 -2.58 -14.67
N VAL A 133 -5.77 -2.22 -14.23
CA VAL A 133 -4.58 -2.16 -15.08
C VAL A 133 -3.48 -2.98 -14.39
N PRO A 134 -3.07 -4.13 -14.96
CA PRO A 134 -1.96 -4.88 -14.41
C PRO A 134 -0.66 -4.07 -14.51
N LYS A 135 0.13 -4.12 -13.45
CA LYS A 135 1.43 -3.45 -13.40
C LYS A 135 2.41 -4.09 -14.38
N LYS A 136 3.50 -3.38 -14.71
CA LYS A 136 4.51 -3.79 -15.72
C LYS A 136 5.10 -5.20 -15.54
N SER A 137 5.06 -5.77 -14.33
CA SER A 137 5.44 -7.18 -14.09
C SER A 137 4.42 -8.18 -14.64
N GLY A 138 3.19 -7.76 -14.96
CA GLY A 138 2.07 -8.61 -15.34
C GLY A 138 1.54 -9.50 -14.20
N VAL A 139 2.07 -9.33 -12.99
CA VAL A 139 1.81 -10.19 -11.84
C VAL A 139 0.78 -9.53 -10.93
N THR A 140 -0.33 -10.21 -10.70
CA THR A 140 -1.29 -9.93 -9.63
C THR A 140 -1.18 -11.04 -8.61
N VAL A 141 -1.19 -10.73 -7.31
CA VAL A 141 -1.17 -11.75 -6.26
C VAL A 141 -2.60 -12.22 -6.03
N VAL A 142 -2.87 -13.48 -6.32
CA VAL A 142 -4.19 -14.12 -6.18
C VAL A 142 -4.06 -15.24 -5.17
N GLU A 143 -5.06 -15.42 -4.33
CA GLU A 143 -5.11 -16.52 -3.38
C GLU A 143 -5.54 -17.79 -4.12
N ASN A 144 -4.76 -18.88 -4.03
CA ASN A 144 -5.11 -20.16 -4.63
C ASN A 144 -6.10 -20.94 -3.74
N ASP A 145 -6.61 -22.07 -4.22
CA ASP A 145 -7.55 -22.94 -3.48
C ASP A 145 -6.97 -23.47 -2.15
N ASN A 146 -5.65 -23.38 -1.96
CA ASN A 146 -4.94 -23.77 -0.74
C ASN A 146 -4.75 -22.60 0.25
N GLY A 147 -5.27 -21.40 -0.04
CA GLY A 147 -5.11 -20.20 0.79
C GLY A 147 -3.74 -19.53 0.66
N GLU A 148 -2.93 -19.91 -0.34
CA GLU A 148 -1.60 -19.35 -0.56
C GLU A 148 -1.68 -18.17 -1.53
N MET A 149 -0.93 -17.12 -1.22
CA MET A 149 -0.83 -15.91 -2.04
C MET A 149 0.11 -16.14 -3.21
N VAL A 150 -0.41 -16.56 -4.36
CA VAL A 150 0.40 -16.89 -5.54
C VAL A 150 0.52 -15.68 -6.47
N PRO A 151 1.75 -15.28 -6.86
CA PRO A 151 1.95 -14.29 -7.91
C PRO A 151 1.55 -14.88 -9.27
N THR A 152 0.31 -14.58 -9.69
CA THR A 152 -0.26 -15.11 -10.92
C THR A 152 -0.13 -14.08 -12.04
N ARG A 153 0.45 -14.51 -13.16
CA ARG A 153 0.43 -13.74 -14.39
C ARG A 153 -0.93 -13.92 -15.04
N VAL A 154 -1.85 -13.00 -14.80
CA VAL A 154 -3.19 -13.06 -15.39
C VAL A 154 -3.08 -12.59 -16.82
N THR A 155 -3.29 -13.50 -17.78
CA THR A 155 -3.53 -13.14 -19.17
C THR A 155 -4.86 -12.40 -19.22
N ILE A 156 -4.82 -11.09 -19.42
CA ILE A 156 -6.00 -10.29 -19.72
C ILE A 156 -6.33 -10.56 -21.19
N GLU A 157 -7.22 -11.51 -21.45
CA GLU A 157 -8.02 -11.45 -22.69
C GLU A 157 -9.18 -10.48 -22.43
N TRP A 158 -9.28 -9.47 -23.30
CA TRP A 158 -10.32 -8.45 -23.25
C TRP A 158 -11.56 -8.90 -24.01
#